data_AF-H3SD82-F1
#
_entry.id   AF-H3SD82-F1
#
_cell.length_a   1.000
_cell.length_b   1.000
_cell.length_c   1.000
_cell.angle_alpha   90.00
_cell.angle_beta   90.00
_cell.angle_gamma   90.00
#
_symmetry.space_group_name_H-M   'P 1'
#
loop_
_entity.id
_entity.type
_entity.pdbx_description
1 polymer ?
#
loop_
_entity_poly.entity_id
_entity_poly.type
_entity_poly.pdbx_seq_one_letter_code
_entity_poly.pdbx_strand_id
1 'polypeptide(L)'
;MRENVPPARYGKLITETLFMAAGIIVGLFGLVMMLGFLVSEKRESAGGNDIVLLTLFSLLPIAAGCWLCYLSWKRKRKRKLAELENTALSLAARKGGRLTAAELAMDARIDVQKARALLEHFVKEKAAILKIADNGAYVYEFDGLLDEREKADAQSLKELIYGKPL
;
A
#
# COMPACT_ATOMS: atom_id res chain seq x y z
N MET A 1 -8.00 -30.55 -20.17
CA MET A 1 -6.77 -29.86 -19.71
C MET A 1 -7.18 -28.47 -19.27
N ARG A 2 -7.17 -28.17 -17.96
CA ARG A 2 -7.42 -26.81 -17.47
C ARG A 2 -6.11 -26.04 -17.59
N GLU A 3 -6.10 -25.07 -18.49
CA GLU A 3 -5.00 -24.13 -18.66
C GLU A 3 -4.86 -23.33 -17.37
N ASN A 4 -3.78 -23.62 -16.63
CA ASN A 4 -3.38 -22.87 -15.44
C ASN A 4 -2.86 -21.51 -15.93
N VAL A 5 -3.77 -20.59 -16.25
CA VAL A 5 -3.42 -19.19 -16.50
C VAL A 5 -3.06 -18.60 -15.13
N PRO A 6 -1.79 -18.25 -14.86
CA PRO A 6 -1.41 -17.70 -13.58
C PRO A 6 -2.17 -16.38 -13.36
N PRO A 7 -2.74 -16.14 -12.17
CA PRO A 7 -3.48 -14.91 -11.93
C PRO A 7 -2.55 -13.72 -12.19
N ALA A 8 -3.02 -12.71 -12.93
CA ALA A 8 -2.28 -11.49 -13.30
C ALA A 8 -1.62 -10.73 -12.12
N ARG A 9 -1.95 -11.12 -10.88
CA ARG A 9 -1.31 -10.72 -9.63
C ARG A 9 0.16 -11.19 -9.53
N TYR A 10 0.53 -12.32 -10.15
CA TYR A 10 1.88 -12.88 -10.11
C TYR A 10 2.89 -12.04 -10.92
N GLY A 11 2.48 -11.51 -12.08
CA GLY A 11 3.34 -10.69 -12.94
C GLY A 11 3.80 -9.39 -12.25
N LYS A 12 2.91 -8.71 -11.52
CA LYS A 12 3.27 -7.48 -10.79
C LYS A 12 4.25 -7.73 -9.64
N LEU A 13 4.11 -8.86 -8.94
CA LEU A 13 5.03 -9.24 -7.84
C LEU A 13 6.42 -9.61 -8.36
N ILE A 14 6.51 -10.30 -9.50
CA ILE A 14 7.79 -10.64 -10.15
C ILE A 14 8.50 -9.36 -10.61
N THR A 15 7.78 -8.43 -11.25
CA THR A 15 8.42 -7.16 -11.67
C THR A 15 8.95 -6.37 -10.48
N GLU A 16 8.23 -6.30 -9.37
CA GLU A 16 8.65 -5.55 -8.18
C GLU A 16 9.86 -6.16 -7.47
N THR A 17 9.94 -7.49 -7.42
CA THR A 17 11.10 -8.21 -6.86
C THR A 17 12.31 -8.08 -7.78
N LEU A 18 12.11 -8.11 -9.10
CA LEU A 18 13.18 -7.90 -10.09
C LEU A 18 13.77 -6.49 -10.01
N PHE A 19 12.93 -5.45 -9.93
CA PHE A 19 13.40 -4.05 -9.79
C PHE A 19 14.14 -3.82 -8.47
N MET A 20 13.67 -4.45 -7.38
CA MET A 20 14.35 -4.38 -6.08
C MET A 20 15.71 -5.11 -6.12
N ALA A 21 15.76 -6.30 -6.72
CA ALA A 21 17.00 -7.04 -6.91
C ALA A 21 17.98 -6.27 -7.81
N ALA A 22 17.51 -5.71 -8.93
CA ALA A 22 18.31 -4.88 -9.81
C ALA A 22 18.87 -3.64 -9.09
N GLY A 23 18.05 -2.96 -8.27
CA GLY A 23 18.51 -1.83 -7.46
C GLY A 23 19.57 -2.22 -6.43
N ILE A 24 19.42 -3.37 -5.77
CA ILE A 24 20.42 -3.91 -4.84
C ILE A 24 21.71 -4.26 -5.59
N ILE A 25 21.63 -4.95 -6.74
CA ILE A 25 22.78 -5.34 -7.55
C ILE A 25 23.55 -4.10 -8.03
N VAL A 26 22.85 -3.10 -8.55
CA VAL A 26 23.45 -1.82 -9.00
C VAL A 26 24.08 -1.07 -7.82
N GLY A 27 23.43 -1.05 -6.66
CA GLY A 27 23.98 -0.45 -5.45
C GLY A 27 25.23 -1.17 -4.94
N LEU A 28 25.23 -2.51 -4.94
CA LEU A 28 26.36 -3.35 -4.55
C LEU A 28 27.53 -3.18 -5.52
N PHE A 29 27.25 -3.10 -6.82
CA PHE A 29 28.26 -2.84 -7.85
C PHE A 29 28.92 -1.47 -7.65
N GLY A 30 28.14 -0.42 -7.37
CA GLY A 30 28.66 0.90 -7.03
C GLY A 30 29.53 0.89 -5.76
N LEU A 31 29.14 0.12 -4.75
CA LEU A 31 29.88 -0.01 -3.49
C LEU A 31 31.20 -0.78 -3.68
N VAL A 32 31.21 -1.85 -4.47
CA VAL A 32 32.44 -2.58 -4.84
C VAL A 32 33.41 -1.70 -5.62
N MET A 33 32.91 -0.90 -6.57
CA MET A 33 33.73 0.08 -7.30
C MET A 33 34.33 1.15 -6.38
N MET A 34 33.55 1.65 -5.42
CA MET A 34 34.02 2.63 -4.43
C MET A 34 35.09 2.04 -3.49
N LEU A 35 34.91 0.79 -3.04
CA LEU A 35 35.93 0.09 -2.25
C LEU A 35 37.19 -0.19 -3.06
N GLY A 36 37.04 -0.59 -4.33
CA GLY A 36 38.17 -0.78 -5.24
C GLY A 36 38.99 0.50 -5.41
N PHE A 37 38.34 1.65 -5.50
CA PHE A 37 39.00 2.96 -5.54
C PHE A 37 39.76 3.27 -4.24
N LEU A 38 39.15 3.07 -3.08
CA LEU A 38 39.81 3.28 -1.77
C LEU A 38 41.01 2.34 -1.57
N VAL A 39 40.95 1.10 -2.06
CA VAL A 39 42.07 0.15 -1.99
C VAL A 39 43.17 0.47 -3.01
N SER A 40 42.80 1.12 -4.12
CA SER A 40 43.73 1.49 -5.20
C SER A 40 44.57 2.75 -4.90
N GLU A 41 44.42 3.36 -3.73
CA GLU A 41 45.15 4.55 -3.25
C GLU A 41 46.69 4.33 -3.10
N LYS A 42 47.23 3.21 -3.59
CA LYS A 42 48.68 2.93 -3.66
C LYS A 42 49.28 2.81 -5.08
N ARG A 43 48.58 3.17 -6.16
CA ARG A 43 49.22 3.21 -7.49
C ARG A 43 48.77 4.38 -8.36
N GLU A 44 49.72 5.31 -8.49
CA GLU A 44 49.89 6.37 -9.48
C GLU A 44 48.81 7.46 -9.59
N SER A 45 49.30 8.68 -9.76
CA SER A 45 48.52 9.92 -9.75
C SER A 45 47.54 9.93 -10.93
N ALA A 46 46.35 9.38 -10.71
CA ALA A 46 45.18 9.65 -11.53
C ALA A 46 45.03 11.18 -11.62
N GLY A 47 45.10 11.73 -12.84
CA GLY A 47 44.92 13.16 -13.07
C GLY A 47 43.55 13.60 -12.54
N GLY A 48 43.40 14.87 -12.17
CA GLY A 48 42.18 15.38 -11.51
C GLY A 48 40.85 15.04 -12.21
N ASN A 49 40.87 14.79 -13.54
CA ASN A 49 39.70 14.36 -14.30
C ASN A 49 39.27 12.91 -14.03
N ASP A 50 40.18 11.99 -13.73
CA ASP A 50 39.85 10.57 -13.49
C ASP A 50 39.11 10.38 -12.16
N ILE A 51 39.47 11.15 -11.14
CA ILE A 51 38.79 11.15 -9.83
C ILE A 51 37.37 11.69 -9.97
N VAL A 52 37.17 12.73 -10.78
CA VAL A 52 35.82 13.30 -11.03
C VAL A 52 34.94 12.29 -11.75
N LEU A 53 35.45 11.61 -12.78
CA LEU A 53 34.72 10.56 -13.50
C LEU A 53 34.38 9.38 -12.58
N LEU A 54 35.32 8.90 -11.76
CA LEU A 54 35.08 7.82 -10.81
C LEU A 54 34.06 8.18 -9.74
N THR A 55 34.11 9.40 -9.21
CA THR A 55 33.13 9.89 -8.22
C THR A 55 31.75 10.02 -8.84
N LEU A 56 31.65 10.54 -10.07
CA LEU A 56 30.37 10.69 -10.76
C LEU A 56 29.75 9.33 -11.10
N PHE A 57 30.57 8.37 -11.54
CA PHE A 57 30.12 7.04 -11.95
C PHE A 57 29.76 6.13 -10.77
N SER A 58 30.27 6.40 -9.57
CA SER A 58 29.94 5.65 -8.35
C SER A 58 28.79 6.29 -7.57
N LEU A 59 28.72 7.63 -7.52
CA LEU A 59 27.68 8.34 -6.79
C LEU A 59 26.30 8.24 -7.47
N LEU A 60 26.25 8.30 -8.81
CA LEU A 60 25.01 8.16 -9.58
C LEU A 60 24.24 6.84 -9.33
N PRO A 61 24.86 5.66 -9.46
CA PRO A 61 24.17 4.39 -9.23
C PRO A 61 23.78 4.18 -7.76
N ILE A 62 24.57 4.69 -6.81
CA ILE A 62 24.22 4.63 -5.38
C ILE A 62 22.99 5.50 -5.11
N ALA A 63 22.98 6.74 -5.60
CA ALA A 63 21.85 7.64 -5.45
C ALA A 63 20.59 7.08 -6.13
N ALA A 64 20.72 6.56 -7.36
CA ALA A 64 19.62 5.94 -8.09
C ALA A 64 19.09 4.68 -7.38
N GLY A 65 19.97 3.83 -6.86
CA GLY A 65 19.62 2.64 -6.08
C GLY A 65 18.85 2.99 -4.79
N CYS A 66 19.36 3.96 -4.02
CA CYS A 66 18.69 4.48 -2.84
C CYS A 66 17.30 5.07 -3.17
N TRP A 67 17.20 5.85 -4.25
CA TRP A 67 15.95 6.45 -4.71
C TRP A 67 14.92 5.38 -5.13
N LEU A 68 15.33 4.37 -5.89
CA LEU A 68 14.48 3.25 -6.30
C LEU A 68 13.98 2.44 -5.10
N CYS A 69 14.85 2.17 -4.12
CA CYS A 69 14.49 1.50 -2.88
C CYS A 69 13.48 2.32 -2.07
N TYR A 70 13.69 3.63 -1.96
CA TYR A 70 12.79 4.54 -1.27
C TYR A 70 11.40 4.58 -1.93
N LEU A 71 11.35 4.75 -3.25
CA LEU A 71 10.10 4.74 -4.01
C LEU A 71 9.35 3.41 -3.87
N SER A 72 10.07 2.30 -3.90
CA SER A 72 9.49 0.95 -3.75
C SER A 72 8.93 0.74 -2.36
N TRP A 73 9.60 1.20 -1.30
CA TRP A 73 9.09 1.11 0.07
C TRP A 73 7.83 1.95 0.26
N LYS A 74 7.81 3.18 -0.26
CA LYS A 74 6.63 4.06 -0.19
C LYS A 74 5.41 3.41 -0.86
N ARG A 75 5.62 2.74 -2.01
CA ARG A 75 4.57 1.97 -2.70
C ARG A 75 4.07 0.78 -1.87
N LYS A 76 4.98 0.00 -1.25
CA LYS A 76 4.60 -1.14 -0.39
C LYS A 76 3.76 -0.70 0.82
N ARG A 77 4.12 0.41 1.48
CA ARG A 77 3.35 0.93 2.63
C ARG A 77 1.93 1.34 2.22
N LYS A 78 1.79 2.10 1.12
CA LYS A 78 0.47 2.51 0.61
C LYS A 78 -0.41 1.31 0.26
N ARG A 79 0.17 0.27 -0.36
CA ARG A 79 -0.58 -0.95 -0.69
C ARG A 79 -1.06 -1.70 0.54
N LYS A 80 -0.19 -1.90 1.53
CA LYS A 80 -0.59 -2.57 2.77
C LYS A 80 -1.72 -1.84 3.49
N LEU A 81 -1.68 -0.50 3.50
CA LEU A 81 -2.75 0.29 4.09
C LEU A 81 -4.06 0.13 3.32
N ALA A 82 -4.02 0.25 1.99
CA ALA A 82 -5.20 0.06 1.14
C ALA A 82 -5.77 -1.37 1.22
N GLU A 83 -4.92 -2.40 1.38
CA GLU A 83 -5.37 -3.77 1.60
C GLU A 83 -6.09 -3.93 2.95
N LEU A 84 -5.60 -3.27 4.01
CA LEU A 84 -6.26 -3.26 5.32
C LEU A 84 -7.60 -2.51 5.28
N GLU A 85 -7.64 -1.35 4.64
CA GLU A 85 -8.89 -0.58 4.44
C GLU A 85 -9.93 -1.39 3.68
N ASN A 86 -9.55 -2.01 2.57
CA ASN A 86 -10.44 -2.88 1.80
C ASN A 86 -10.91 -4.09 2.62
N THR A 87 -10.03 -4.67 3.44
CA THR A 87 -10.40 -5.78 4.33
C THR A 87 -11.47 -5.33 5.31
N ALA A 88 -11.28 -4.17 5.96
CA ALA A 88 -12.25 -3.59 6.89
C ALA A 88 -13.61 -3.32 6.24
N LEU A 89 -13.62 -2.68 5.07
CA LEU A 89 -14.85 -2.40 4.32
C LEU A 89 -15.54 -3.69 3.85
N SER A 90 -14.79 -4.68 3.37
CA SER A 90 -15.37 -5.98 2.96
C SER A 90 -15.98 -6.73 4.14
N LEU A 91 -15.34 -6.65 5.30
CA LEU A 91 -15.82 -7.30 6.51
C LEU A 91 -17.08 -6.60 7.05
N ALA A 92 -17.09 -5.26 7.03
CA ALA A 92 -18.27 -4.48 7.36
C ALA A 92 -19.44 -4.81 6.41
N ALA A 93 -19.20 -4.88 5.10
CA ALA A 93 -20.23 -5.25 4.12
C ALA A 93 -20.83 -6.64 4.41
N ARG A 94 -19.98 -7.62 4.74
CA ARG A 94 -20.43 -8.98 5.09
C ARG A 94 -21.21 -9.05 6.41
N LYS A 95 -21.06 -8.05 7.29
CA LYS A 95 -21.71 -7.96 8.60
C LYS A 95 -22.84 -6.94 8.63
N GLY A 96 -23.39 -6.56 7.47
CA GLY A 96 -24.51 -5.63 7.38
C GLY A 96 -24.13 -4.19 7.76
N GLY A 97 -22.93 -3.76 7.37
CA GLY A 97 -22.43 -2.40 7.57
C GLY A 97 -21.91 -2.12 8.97
N ARG A 98 -21.86 -3.09 9.89
CA ARG A 98 -21.42 -2.88 11.29
C ARG A 98 -20.17 -3.70 11.61
N LEU A 99 -19.24 -3.08 12.34
CA LEU A 99 -17.97 -3.72 12.68
C LEU A 99 -17.40 -3.20 14.00
N THR A 100 -16.87 -4.09 14.83
CA THR A 100 -16.09 -3.74 16.03
C THR A 100 -14.58 -3.86 15.79
N ALA A 101 -13.79 -3.18 16.61
CA ALA A 101 -12.33 -3.28 16.54
C ALA A 101 -11.80 -4.71 16.79
N ALA A 102 -12.47 -5.47 17.67
CA ALA A 102 -12.10 -6.86 17.96
C ALA A 102 -12.36 -7.78 16.76
N GLU A 103 -13.49 -7.63 16.08
CA GLU A 103 -13.81 -8.41 14.89
C GLU A 103 -12.84 -8.14 13.74
N LEU A 104 -12.50 -6.87 13.52
CA LEU A 104 -11.51 -6.50 12.52
C LEU A 104 -10.11 -7.01 12.87
N ALA A 105 -9.71 -6.93 14.15
CA ALA A 105 -8.42 -7.45 14.62
C ALA A 105 -8.29 -8.97 14.38
N MET A 106 -9.35 -9.72 14.66
CA MET A 106 -9.40 -11.17 14.45
C MET A 106 -9.31 -11.54 12.97
N ASP A 107 -10.08 -10.88 12.11
CA ASP A 107 -10.15 -11.23 10.68
C ASP A 107 -8.91 -10.77 9.91
N ALA A 108 -8.45 -9.54 10.15
CA ALA A 108 -7.26 -8.97 9.50
C ALA A 108 -5.94 -9.39 10.16
N ARG A 109 -5.98 -10.16 11.27
CA ARG A 109 -4.81 -10.60 12.05
C ARG A 109 -3.91 -9.45 12.46
N ILE A 110 -4.51 -8.36 12.94
CA ILE A 110 -3.82 -7.17 13.42
C ILE A 110 -4.12 -6.95 14.90
N ASP A 111 -3.31 -6.13 15.55
CA ASP A 111 -3.56 -5.72 16.92
C ASP A 111 -4.86 -4.90 17.07
N VAL A 112 -5.57 -5.06 18.19
CA VAL A 112 -6.84 -4.38 18.46
C VAL A 112 -6.69 -2.85 18.46
N GLN A 113 -5.57 -2.30 18.93
CA GLN A 113 -5.29 -0.87 18.88
C GLN A 113 -5.16 -0.38 17.43
N LYS A 114 -4.52 -1.18 16.56
CA LYS A 114 -4.40 -0.85 15.13
C LYS A 114 -5.75 -0.93 14.42
N ALA A 115 -6.54 -1.95 14.72
CA ALA A 115 -7.91 -2.07 14.19
C ALA A 115 -8.77 -0.87 14.61
N ARG A 116 -8.72 -0.51 15.89
CA ARG A 116 -9.42 0.67 16.43
C ARG A 116 -8.97 1.95 15.74
N ALA A 117 -7.66 2.19 15.61
CA ALA A 117 -7.13 3.38 14.94
C ALA A 117 -7.59 3.47 13.47
N LEU A 118 -7.67 2.34 12.77
CA LEU A 118 -8.19 2.28 11.40
C LEU A 118 -9.68 2.62 11.33
N LEU A 119 -10.49 2.09 12.24
CA LEU A 119 -11.92 2.39 12.31
C LEU A 119 -12.19 3.86 12.71
N GLU A 120 -11.41 4.40 13.66
CA GLU A 120 -11.44 5.82 14.01
C GLU A 120 -11.03 6.72 12.84
N HIS A 121 -10.13 6.26 11.96
CA HIS A 121 -9.80 6.99 10.73
C HIS A 121 -11.02 7.11 9.82
N PHE A 122 -11.78 6.02 9.61
CA PHE A 122 -13.03 6.07 8.83
C PHE A 122 -14.07 7.01 9.45
N VAL A 123 -14.15 7.07 10.79
CA VAL A 123 -15.03 8.04 11.48
C VAL A 123 -14.60 9.49 11.21
N LYS A 124 -13.29 9.76 11.26
CA LYS A 124 -12.74 11.10 10.96
C LYS A 124 -13.00 11.52 9.51
N GLU A 125 -12.91 10.60 8.56
CA GLU A 125 -13.22 10.82 7.14
C GLU A 125 -14.74 10.83 6.85
N LYS A 126 -15.59 10.73 7.89
CA LYS A 126 -17.06 10.66 7.77
C LYS A 126 -17.56 9.46 6.94
N ALA A 127 -16.75 8.42 6.82
CA ALA A 127 -17.10 7.18 6.13
C ALA A 127 -17.76 6.17 7.08
N ALA A 128 -17.67 6.38 8.39
CA ALA A 128 -18.31 5.56 9.42
C ALA A 128 -18.81 6.42 10.59
N ILE A 129 -19.76 5.88 11.37
CA ILE A 129 -20.29 6.47 12.59
C ILE A 129 -19.95 5.55 13.76
N LEU A 130 -19.44 6.12 14.85
CA LEU A 130 -19.23 5.41 16.09
C LEU A 130 -20.54 5.36 16.88
N LYS A 131 -21.02 4.15 17.19
CA LYS A 131 -22.15 3.88 18.07
C LYS A 131 -21.67 3.09 19.29
N ILE A 132 -22.41 3.21 20.39
CA ILE A 132 -22.18 2.43 21.61
C ILE A 132 -23.35 1.45 21.72
N ALA A 133 -23.06 0.16 21.74
CA ALA A 133 -24.05 -0.88 21.95
C ALA A 133 -24.50 -0.92 23.42
N ASP A 134 -25.63 -1.57 23.70
CA ASP A 134 -26.21 -1.64 25.05
C ASP A 134 -25.29 -2.31 26.08
N ASN A 135 -24.37 -3.15 25.62
CA ASN A 135 -23.34 -3.78 26.44
C ASN A 135 -22.08 -2.90 26.66
N GLY A 136 -22.11 -1.64 26.23
CA GLY A 136 -21.00 -0.70 26.31
C GLY A 136 -19.93 -0.86 25.24
N ALA A 137 -20.10 -1.79 24.28
CA ALA A 137 -19.13 -2.00 23.22
C ALA A 137 -19.19 -0.91 22.13
N TYR A 138 -18.02 -0.48 21.65
CA TYR A 138 -17.91 0.41 20.51
C TYR A 138 -18.15 -0.34 19.19
N VAL A 139 -19.18 0.08 18.45
CA VAL A 139 -19.57 -0.46 17.16
C VAL A 139 -19.44 0.64 16.12
N TYR A 140 -18.76 0.35 15.01
CA TYR A 140 -18.59 1.28 13.90
C TYR A 140 -19.55 0.89 12.78
N GLU A 141 -20.39 1.83 12.35
CA GLU A 141 -21.41 1.63 11.33
C GLU A 141 -21.05 2.41 10.07
N PHE A 142 -21.14 1.77 8.91
CA PHE A 142 -20.78 2.30 7.59
C PHE A 142 -22.03 2.52 6.75
N ASP A 143 -22.61 3.72 6.81
CA ASP A 143 -23.87 4.07 6.13
C ASP A 143 -23.78 4.01 4.59
N GLY A 144 -22.57 4.10 4.02
CA GLY A 144 -22.33 4.01 2.57
C GLY A 144 -22.31 2.58 2.02
N LEU A 145 -22.32 1.57 2.88
CA LEU A 145 -22.38 0.15 2.51
C LEU A 145 -23.84 -0.31 2.54
N LEU A 146 -24.64 0.23 1.62
CA LEU A 146 -26.04 -0.18 1.41
C LEU A 146 -26.09 -1.67 1.08
N ASP A 147 -27.08 -2.38 1.63
CA ASP A 147 -27.39 -3.75 1.22
C ASP A 147 -27.83 -3.77 -0.26
N GLU A 148 -27.70 -4.90 -0.96
CA GLU A 148 -28.09 -5.04 -2.37
C GLU A 148 -29.56 -4.65 -2.61
N ARG A 149 -30.42 -4.82 -1.60
CA ARG A 149 -31.82 -4.36 -1.62
C ARG A 149 -31.93 -2.83 -1.60
N GLU A 150 -31.16 -2.17 -0.74
CA GLU A 150 -31.14 -0.71 -0.62
C GLU A 150 -30.47 -0.04 -1.83
N LYS A 151 -29.51 -0.71 -2.47
CA LYS A 151 -28.95 -0.28 -3.77
C LYS A 151 -29.97 -0.42 -4.90
N ALA A 152 -30.78 -1.47 -4.88
CA ALA A 152 -31.81 -1.70 -5.89
C ALA A 152 -32.97 -0.68 -5.78
N ASP A 153 -33.27 -0.23 -4.56
CA ASP A 153 -34.30 0.77 -4.29
C ASP A 153 -33.78 2.23 -4.38
N ALA A 154 -32.50 2.42 -4.69
CA ALA A 154 -31.90 3.74 -4.79
C ALA A 154 -32.46 4.51 -6.00
N GLN A 155 -33.07 5.67 -5.74
CA GLN A 155 -33.61 6.53 -6.79
C GLN A 155 -32.53 7.45 -7.35
N SER A 156 -32.57 7.66 -8.67
CA SER A 156 -31.67 8.62 -9.30
C SER A 156 -32.03 10.04 -8.90
N LEU A 157 -31.04 10.93 -8.82
CA LEU A 157 -31.26 12.36 -8.56
C LEU A 157 -32.26 12.98 -9.56
N LYS A 158 -32.31 12.44 -10.78
CA LYS A 158 -33.27 12.84 -11.81
C LYS A 158 -34.70 12.46 -11.46
N GLU A 159 -34.94 11.27 -10.90
CA GLU A 159 -36.27 10.87 -10.43
C GLU A 159 -36.72 11.67 -9.20
N LEU A 160 -35.78 12.04 -8.32
CA LEU A 160 -36.07 12.89 -7.17
C LEU A 160 -36.47 14.32 -7.59
N ILE A 161 -35.85 14.86 -8.64
CA ILE A 161 -36.10 16.22 -9.13
C ILE A 161 -37.28 16.29 -10.10
N TYR A 162 -37.48 15.27 -10.95
CA TYR A 162 -38.48 15.31 -12.04
C TYR A 162 -39.69 14.41 -11.81
N GLY A 163 -39.72 13.58 -10.76
CA GLY A 163 -40.77 12.60 -10.50
C GLY A 163 -40.69 11.39 -11.44
N LYS A 164 -41.14 10.23 -10.97
CA LYS A 164 -41.18 9.00 -11.79
C LYS A 164 -42.03 9.23 -13.04
N PRO A 165 -41.54 8.94 -14.26
CA PRO A 165 -42.42 8.84 -15.42
C PRO A 165 -43.39 7.67 -15.18
N LEU A 166 -44.68 7.96 -15.35
CA LEU A 166 -45.79 7.01 -15.24
C LEU A 166 -45.61 5.78 -16.14
#